data_AF-A0A550HI43-F1
#
_entry.id   AF-A0A550HI43-F1
#
_cell.length_a   1.000
_cell.length_b   1.000
_cell.length_c   1.000
_cell.angle_alpha   90.00
_cell.angle_beta   90.00
_cell.angle_gamma   90.00
#
_symmetry.space_group_name_H-M   'P 1'
#
loop_
_entity.id
_entity.type
_entity.pdbx_description
1 polymer ?
#
loop_
_entity_poly.entity_id
_entity_poly.type
_entity_poly.pdbx_seq_one_letter_code
_entity_poly.pdbx_strand_id
1 'polypeptide(L)'
;MVISKRHTLGVWRVSGSSYPFRPKNPEARRRNRMNTKNISLTAVIAALYAAIVIMLAPISFGPIQLRVADALIPLAALLGLPAVYGVALGALVANTYWFLSPIDVILGALANLIAGYIIYRYREKLVPASLAASTAIGVIVGGYLWLFFPPPSILGIQLPAWLGMIISITLSSILAVTVIGLSLLKLIEGSGYLDQLKA
;
A
#
# COMPACT_ATOMS: atom_id res chain seq x y z
N MET A 1 -5.56 -35.20 -7.64
CA MET A 1 -7.04 -35.15 -7.56
C MET A 1 -7.47 -35.44 -6.12
N VAL A 2 -7.78 -34.40 -5.33
CA VAL A 2 -8.71 -34.46 -4.19
C VAL A 2 -9.41 -33.10 -4.17
N ILE A 3 -10.65 -33.08 -4.65
CA ILE A 3 -11.54 -31.92 -4.59
C ILE A 3 -12.23 -32.02 -3.24
N SER A 4 -12.01 -31.05 -2.35
CA SER A 4 -12.84 -30.87 -1.16
C SER A 4 -13.53 -29.52 -1.24
N LYS A 5 -14.83 -29.54 -1.55
CA LYS A 5 -15.75 -28.42 -1.36
C LYS A 5 -15.89 -28.18 0.14
N ARG A 6 -15.57 -26.97 0.61
CA ARG A 6 -16.22 -26.40 1.81
C ARG A 6 -16.69 -24.98 1.53
N HIS A 7 -18.00 -24.87 1.29
CA HIS A 7 -18.77 -23.66 1.50
C HIS A 7 -18.74 -23.33 3.00
N THR A 8 -18.17 -22.20 3.39
CA THR A 8 -18.52 -21.45 4.62
C THR A 8 -17.77 -20.11 4.61
N LEU A 9 -18.52 -19.03 4.37
CA LEU A 9 -18.21 -17.64 4.71
C LEU A 9 -16.83 -17.10 4.30
N GLY A 10 -16.74 -16.57 3.07
CA GLY A 10 -16.14 -15.28 2.68
C GLY A 10 -14.75 -14.83 3.18
N VAL A 11 -14.01 -15.66 3.90
CA VAL A 11 -12.64 -15.38 4.32
C VAL A 11 -11.73 -16.07 3.31
N TRP A 12 -11.25 -15.30 2.34
CA TRP A 12 -10.27 -15.73 1.35
C TRP A 12 -8.97 -16.14 2.05
N ARG A 13 -8.93 -17.41 2.48
CA ARG A 13 -7.69 -18.09 2.82
C ARG A 13 -7.09 -18.49 1.48
N VAL A 14 -5.94 -17.90 1.12
CA VAL A 14 -5.14 -18.35 -0.02
C VAL A 14 -4.79 -19.81 0.24
N SER A 15 -5.57 -20.70 -0.36
CA SER A 15 -5.54 -22.13 -0.11
C SER A 15 -4.32 -22.72 -0.81
N GLY A 16 -3.33 -23.11 -0.01
CA GLY A 16 -2.19 -23.91 -0.45
C GLY A 16 -1.22 -23.18 -1.38
N SER A 17 -0.36 -22.31 -0.86
CA SER A 17 0.87 -21.98 -1.58
C SER A 17 1.93 -21.47 -0.63
N SER A 18 3.10 -22.08 -0.73
CA SER A 18 4.32 -21.58 -0.12
C SER A 18 4.62 -20.21 -0.75
N TYR A 19 4.29 -19.12 -0.05
CA TYR A 19 4.78 -17.79 -0.41
C TYR A 19 6.30 -17.91 -0.64
N PRO A 20 6.82 -17.61 -1.85
CA PRO A 20 8.19 -17.91 -2.23
C PRO A 20 9.24 -17.35 -1.26
N PHE A 21 8.88 -16.30 -0.52
CA PHE A 21 9.76 -15.57 0.39
C PHE A 21 9.38 -15.70 1.87
N ARG A 22 8.69 -16.78 2.31
CA ARG A 22 8.75 -17.16 3.74
C ARG A 22 10.04 -17.96 3.95
N PRO A 23 11.12 -17.39 4.51
CA PRO A 23 12.25 -18.21 4.93
C PRO A 23 11.73 -19.22 5.94
N LYS A 24 11.82 -20.52 5.61
CA LYS A 24 11.43 -21.62 6.49
C LYS A 24 12.33 -21.69 7.74
N ASN A 25 13.51 -21.06 7.70
CA ASN A 25 14.49 -21.08 8.78
C ASN A 25 14.50 -19.74 9.56
N PRO A 26 14.33 -19.75 10.91
CA PRO A 26 14.50 -18.55 11.74
C PRO A 26 15.90 -17.91 11.63
N GLU A 27 16.93 -18.64 11.23
CA GLU A 27 18.27 -18.08 10.97
C GLU A 27 18.36 -17.27 9.66
N ALA A 28 17.55 -17.61 8.65
CA ALA A 28 17.46 -16.83 7.41
C ALA A 28 16.76 -15.46 7.62
N ARG A 29 16.01 -15.33 8.73
CA ARG A 29 15.50 -14.05 9.24
C ARG A 29 16.62 -13.13 9.76
N ARG A 30 17.81 -13.69 10.05
CA ARG A 30 18.96 -13.03 10.70
C ARG A 30 20.15 -12.80 9.78
N ARG A 31 20.00 -12.90 8.45
CA ARG A 31 21.05 -12.46 7.51
C ARG A 31 20.74 -11.05 7.02
N ASN A 32 21.05 -10.08 7.87
CA ASN A 32 21.03 -8.65 7.57
C ASN A 32 22.23 -8.29 6.68
N ARG A 33 22.35 -8.94 5.51
CA ARG A 33 23.21 -8.42 4.44
C ARG A 33 22.31 -7.59 3.56
N MET A 34 22.57 -6.29 3.49
CA MET A 34 22.06 -5.40 2.47
C MET A 34 22.49 -5.96 1.10
N ASN A 35 21.71 -6.91 0.58
CA ASN A 35 21.95 -7.53 -0.69
C ASN A 35 21.68 -6.47 -1.75
N THR A 36 22.60 -6.24 -2.67
CA THR A 36 22.48 -5.21 -3.71
C THR A 36 21.13 -5.29 -4.42
N LYS A 37 20.61 -6.51 -4.61
CA LYS A 37 19.27 -6.80 -5.15
C LYS A 37 18.12 -6.18 -4.34
N ASN A 38 18.19 -6.18 -3.01
CA ASN A 38 17.15 -5.61 -2.16
C ASN A 38 17.18 -4.08 -2.20
N ILE A 39 18.37 -3.48 -2.24
CA ILE A 39 18.52 -2.02 -2.37
C ILE A 39 17.99 -1.57 -3.73
N SER A 40 18.35 -2.27 -4.81
CA SER A 40 17.85 -1.93 -6.14
C SER A 40 16.33 -2.08 -6.23
N LEU A 41 15.75 -3.11 -5.61
CA LEU A 41 14.29 -3.30 -5.58
C LEU A 41 13.59 -2.15 -4.83
N THR A 42 14.10 -1.77 -3.65
CA THR A 42 13.61 -0.61 -2.90
C THR A 42 13.67 0.66 -3.75
N ALA A 43 14.81 0.91 -4.42
CA ALA A 43 15.01 2.09 -5.25
C ALA A 43 14.05 2.15 -6.45
N VAL A 44 13.85 1.02 -7.14
CA VAL A 44 12.91 0.93 -8.28
C VAL A 44 11.47 1.18 -7.81
N ILE A 45 11.05 0.59 -6.70
CA ILE A 45 9.70 0.80 -6.16
C ILE A 45 9.52 2.24 -5.69
N ALA A 46 10.52 2.83 -5.04
CA ALA A 46 10.49 4.23 -4.62
C ALA A 46 10.38 5.18 -5.82
N ALA A 47 11.20 4.97 -6.86
CA ALA A 47 11.17 5.77 -8.07
C ALA A 47 9.83 5.64 -8.80
N LEU A 48 9.30 4.42 -8.93
CA LEU A 48 8.01 4.17 -9.56
C LEU A 48 6.85 4.82 -8.78
N TYR A 49 6.85 4.66 -7.46
CA TYR A 49 5.85 5.29 -6.59
C TYR A 49 5.91 6.82 -6.76
N ALA A 50 7.10 7.41 -6.65
CA ALA A 50 7.27 8.86 -6.78
C ALA A 50 6.86 9.38 -8.16
N ALA A 51 7.25 8.69 -9.23
CA ALA A 51 6.89 9.05 -10.59
C ALA A 51 5.37 9.07 -10.81
N ILE A 52 4.64 8.05 -10.31
CA ILE A 52 3.18 8.00 -10.44
C ILE A 52 2.53 9.17 -9.69
N VAL A 53 2.96 9.45 -8.45
CA VAL A 53 2.40 10.56 -7.66
C VAL A 53 2.67 11.90 -8.32
N ILE A 54 3.88 12.13 -8.84
CA ILE A 54 4.26 13.38 -9.50
C ILE A 54 3.52 13.55 -10.83
N MET A 55 3.42 12.51 -11.65
CA MET A 55 2.70 12.57 -12.93
C MET A 55 1.20 12.78 -12.73
N LEU A 56 0.63 12.15 -11.70
CA LEU A 56 -0.78 12.32 -11.33
C LEU A 56 -0.94 13.37 -10.23
N ALA A 57 -0.04 14.37 -10.13
CA ALA A 57 -0.12 15.41 -9.10
C ALA A 57 -1.51 16.09 -9.00
N PRO A 58 -2.20 16.43 -10.12
CA PRO A 58 -3.52 17.07 -10.05
C PRO A 58 -4.60 16.20 -9.39
N ILE A 59 -4.42 14.88 -9.41
CA ILE A 59 -5.36 13.90 -8.82
C ILE A 59 -4.86 13.44 -7.44
N SER A 60 -3.54 13.46 -7.22
CA SER A 60 -2.90 12.93 -6.02
C SER A 60 -2.83 13.93 -4.86
N PHE A 61 -2.95 15.24 -5.14
CA PHE A 61 -2.92 16.30 -4.14
C PHE A 61 -4.18 17.17 -4.25
N GLY A 62 -5.10 17.01 -3.30
CA GLY A 62 -6.35 17.76 -3.27
C GLY A 62 -7.31 17.31 -2.16
N PRO A 63 -8.43 18.02 -1.96
CA PRO A 63 -9.43 17.68 -0.94
C PRO A 63 -10.13 16.33 -1.21
N ILE A 64 -10.22 15.95 -2.49
CA ILE A 64 -10.62 14.61 -2.93
C ILE A 64 -9.45 14.06 -3.74
N GLN A 65 -8.47 13.48 -3.03
CA GLN A 65 -7.27 12.95 -3.66
C GLN A 65 -7.37 11.45 -3.90
N LEU A 66 -7.01 11.00 -5.11
CA LEU A 66 -6.86 9.59 -5.48
C LEU A 66 -5.39 9.27 -5.73
N ARG A 67 -4.74 8.67 -4.73
CA ARG A 67 -3.33 8.31 -4.85
C ARG A 67 -3.18 6.93 -5.48
N VAL A 68 -3.16 6.90 -6.82
CA VAL A 68 -3.05 5.66 -7.60
C VAL A 68 -1.77 4.88 -7.26
N ALA A 69 -0.70 5.56 -6.84
CA ALA A 69 0.54 4.95 -6.40
C ALA A 69 0.37 3.98 -5.20
N ASP A 70 -0.69 4.12 -4.41
CA ASP A 70 -0.96 3.21 -3.28
C ASP A 70 -1.31 1.79 -3.74
N ALA A 71 -1.60 1.60 -5.02
CA ALA A 71 -1.71 0.27 -5.64
C ALA A 71 -0.40 -0.54 -5.59
N LEU A 72 0.75 0.10 -5.33
CA LEU A 72 2.04 -0.58 -5.13
C LEU A 72 2.20 -1.16 -3.72
N ILE A 73 1.40 -0.72 -2.74
CA ILE A 73 1.53 -1.15 -1.34
C ILE A 73 1.26 -2.66 -1.18
N PRO A 74 0.25 -3.28 -1.84
CA PRO A 74 0.05 -4.73 -1.81
C PRO A 74 1.24 -5.56 -2.29
N LEU A 75 2.11 -4.97 -3.12
CA LEU A 75 3.32 -5.64 -3.61
C LEU A 75 4.30 -6.00 -2.47
N ALA A 76 4.20 -5.31 -1.32
CA ALA A 76 4.91 -5.67 -0.09
C ALA A 76 4.61 -7.09 0.41
N ALA A 77 3.45 -7.66 0.07
CA ALA A 77 3.13 -9.04 0.38
C ALA A 77 4.04 -10.05 -0.35
N LEU A 78 4.46 -9.73 -1.58
CA LEU A 78 5.33 -10.60 -2.41
C LEU A 78 6.81 -10.29 -2.20
N LEU A 79 7.17 -9.01 -2.26
CA LEU A 79 8.56 -8.55 -2.31
C LEU A 79 9.16 -8.32 -0.92
N GLY A 80 8.33 -8.33 0.12
CA GLY A 80 8.76 -8.21 1.51
C GLY A 80 9.10 -6.78 1.95
N LEU A 81 9.97 -6.66 2.95
CA LEU A 81 10.39 -5.38 3.53
C LEU A 81 10.98 -4.36 2.53
N PRO A 82 11.74 -4.75 1.48
CA PRO A 82 12.23 -3.78 0.48
C PRO A 82 11.11 -2.97 -0.17
N ALA A 83 9.97 -3.59 -0.47
CA ALA A 83 8.82 -2.89 -1.03
C ALA A 83 8.15 -1.96 -0.02
N VAL A 84 8.11 -2.34 1.26
CA VAL A 84 7.61 -1.46 2.35
C VAL A 84 8.45 -0.19 2.45
N TYR A 85 9.78 -0.33 2.43
CA TYR A 85 10.68 0.83 2.42
C TYR A 85 10.57 1.61 1.10
N GLY A 86 10.38 0.93 -0.03
CA GLY A 86 10.24 1.56 -1.34
C GLY A 86 9.05 2.51 -1.40
N VAL A 87 7.85 2.05 -1.02
CA VAL A 87 6.64 2.89 -1.05
C VAL A 87 6.70 4.04 -0.03
N ALA A 88 7.36 3.86 1.11
CA ALA A 88 7.54 4.91 2.10
C ALA A 88 8.54 5.99 1.63
N LEU A 89 9.68 5.58 1.07
CA LEU A 89 10.67 6.51 0.51
C LEU A 89 10.13 7.22 -0.74
N GLY A 90 9.39 6.51 -1.59
CA GLY A 90 8.73 7.10 -2.74
C GLY A 90 7.71 8.16 -2.33
N ALA A 91 6.92 7.91 -1.29
CA ALA A 91 5.99 8.90 -0.74
C ALA A 91 6.71 10.11 -0.15
N LEU A 92 7.82 9.90 0.55
CA LEU A 92 8.66 11.00 1.04
C LEU A 92 9.14 11.88 -0.12
N VAL A 93 9.71 11.29 -1.17
CA VAL A 93 10.22 12.02 -2.34
C VAL A 93 9.11 12.76 -3.08
N ALA A 94 7.96 12.11 -3.29
CA ALA A 94 6.83 12.72 -3.96
C ALA A 94 6.24 13.90 -3.16
N ASN A 95 6.11 13.74 -1.85
CA ASN A 95 5.60 14.79 -0.99
C ASN A 95 6.59 15.94 -0.84
N THR A 96 7.91 15.68 -0.87
CA THR A 96 8.91 16.77 -0.92
C THR A 96 8.88 17.55 -2.22
N TYR A 97 8.51 16.90 -3.35
CA TYR A 97 8.41 17.58 -4.63
C TYR A 97 7.24 18.56 -4.68
N TRP A 98 6.05 18.14 -4.21
CA TRP A 98 4.87 19.01 -4.16
C TRP A 98 4.94 20.02 -2.99
N PHE A 99 5.64 19.64 -1.92
CA PHE A 99 5.90 20.45 -0.71
C PHE A 99 4.67 21.15 -0.13
N LEU A 100 3.62 20.38 0.19
CA LEU A 100 2.42 20.92 0.84
C LEU A 100 2.72 21.42 2.26
N SER A 101 3.40 20.60 3.06
CA SER A 101 3.78 20.91 4.44
C SER A 101 4.85 19.91 4.91
N PRO A 102 5.79 20.29 5.79
CA PRO A 102 6.70 19.36 6.44
C PRO A 102 5.98 18.20 7.14
N ILE A 103 4.77 18.47 7.66
CA ILE A 103 3.93 17.48 8.33
C ILE A 103 3.41 16.43 7.33
N ASP A 104 2.97 16.85 6.15
CA ASP A 104 2.49 15.94 5.08
C ASP A 104 3.62 15.06 4.53
N VAL A 105 4.83 15.61 4.40
CA VAL A 105 6.01 14.85 3.97
C VAL A 105 6.30 13.70 4.93
N ILE A 106 6.36 13.99 6.23
CA ILE A 106 6.74 13.02 7.25
C ILE A 106 5.57 12.06 7.53
N LEU A 107 4.37 12.58 7.81
CA LEU A 107 3.22 11.76 8.16
C LEU A 107 2.70 10.96 6.95
N GLY A 108 2.78 11.49 5.74
CA GLY A 108 2.45 10.75 4.52
C GLY A 108 3.38 9.56 4.30
N ALA A 109 4.69 9.75 4.46
CA ALA A 109 5.66 8.65 4.37
C ALA A 109 5.45 7.61 5.48
N LEU A 110 5.15 8.05 6.71
CA LEU A 110 4.84 7.16 7.83
C LEU A 110 3.55 6.36 7.61
N ALA A 111 2.51 7.00 7.05
CA ALA A 111 1.26 6.32 6.70
C ALA A 111 1.51 5.16 5.73
N ASN A 112 2.30 5.41 4.67
CA ASN A 112 2.68 4.39 3.70
C ASN A 112 3.55 3.28 4.30
N LEU A 113 4.46 3.64 5.20
CA LEU A 113 5.29 2.66 5.91
C LEU A 113 4.43 1.71 6.75
N ILE A 114 3.47 2.27 7.51
CA ILE A 114 2.54 1.50 8.34
C ILE A 114 1.65 0.62 7.44
N ALA A 115 1.09 1.18 6.37
CA ALA A 115 0.25 0.46 5.43
C ALA A 115 1.00 -0.72 4.78
N GLY A 116 2.21 -0.49 4.27
CA GLY A 116 3.06 -1.53 3.70
C GLY A 116 3.42 -2.60 4.74
N TYR A 117 3.72 -2.19 5.98
CA TYR A 117 4.02 -3.13 7.05
C TYR A 117 2.81 -4.00 7.45
N ILE A 118 1.61 -3.43 7.52
CA ILE A 118 0.37 -4.17 7.78
C ILE A 118 0.18 -5.25 6.70
N ILE A 119 0.29 -4.89 5.43
CA ILE A 119 0.18 -5.85 4.32
C ILE A 119 1.25 -6.93 4.41
N TYR A 120 2.51 -6.56 4.65
CA TYR A 120 3.60 -7.52 4.79
C TYR A 120 3.37 -8.51 5.95
N ARG A 121 2.85 -8.01 7.07
CA ARG A 121 2.59 -8.78 8.30
C ARG A 121 1.37 -9.70 8.18
N TYR A 122 0.33 -9.25 7.48
CA TYR A 122 -0.95 -9.95 7.31
C TYR A 122 -1.18 -10.47 5.88
N ARG A 123 -0.11 -10.74 5.14
CA ARG A 123 -0.13 -11.22 3.75
C ARG A 123 -0.92 -12.52 3.51
N GLU A 124 -1.25 -13.28 4.55
CA GLU A 124 -2.12 -14.46 4.44
C GLU A 124 -3.61 -14.11 4.23
N LYS A 125 -4.00 -12.87 4.57
CA LYS A 125 -5.35 -12.34 4.43
C LYS A 125 -5.29 -10.96 3.78
N LEU A 126 -4.99 -10.92 2.49
CA LEU A 126 -4.71 -9.69 1.74
C LEU A 126 -5.88 -8.70 1.71
N VAL A 127 -7.12 -9.18 1.64
CA VAL A 127 -8.32 -8.32 1.61
C VAL A 127 -8.47 -7.53 2.93
N PRO A 128 -8.55 -8.15 4.11
CA PRO A 128 -8.62 -7.39 5.37
C PRO A 128 -7.33 -6.62 5.66
N ALA A 129 -6.17 -7.09 5.20
CA ALA A 129 -4.92 -6.34 5.32
C ALA A 129 -4.95 -5.05 4.48
N SER A 130 -5.50 -5.09 3.27
CA SER A 130 -5.65 -3.94 2.38
C SER A 130 -6.65 -2.92 2.93
N LEU A 131 -7.75 -3.40 3.51
CA LEU A 131 -8.72 -2.56 4.22
C LEU A 131 -8.06 -1.87 5.43
N ALA A 132 -7.36 -2.63 6.28
CA ALA A 132 -6.65 -2.07 7.44
C ALA A 132 -5.56 -1.06 7.03
N ALA A 133 -4.81 -1.35 5.97
CA ALA A 133 -3.81 -0.44 5.41
C ALA A 133 -4.47 0.85 4.88
N SER A 134 -5.58 0.73 4.15
CA SER A 134 -6.32 1.88 3.61
C SER A 134 -6.90 2.76 4.71
N THR A 135 -7.45 2.15 5.76
CA THR A 135 -7.93 2.88 6.94
C THR A 135 -6.80 3.58 7.68
N ALA A 136 -5.63 2.94 7.81
CA ALA A 136 -4.47 3.58 8.43
C ALA A 136 -4.02 4.82 7.65
N ILE A 137 -3.97 4.74 6.31
CA ILE A 137 -3.67 5.88 5.44
C ILE A 137 -4.71 6.97 5.60
N GLY A 138 -6.00 6.63 5.51
CA GLY A 138 -7.10 7.58 5.63
C GLY A 138 -7.16 8.30 6.98
N VAL A 139 -6.91 7.59 8.09
CA VAL A 139 -6.88 8.20 9.44
C VAL A 139 -5.67 9.12 9.60
N ILE A 140 -4.49 8.69 9.17
CA ILE A 140 -3.26 9.50 9.33
C ILE A 140 -3.33 10.71 8.40
N VAL A 141 -3.51 10.48 7.10
CA VAL A 141 -3.49 11.54 6.09
C VAL A 141 -4.72 12.44 6.24
N GLY A 142 -5.92 11.88 6.34
CA GLY A 142 -7.13 12.69 6.54
C GLY A 142 -7.20 13.39 7.89
N GLY A 143 -6.54 12.86 8.91
CA GLY A 143 -6.46 13.46 10.24
C GLY A 143 -5.71 14.79 10.29
N TYR A 144 -4.76 15.04 9.37
CA TYR A 144 -4.09 16.34 9.25
C TYR A 144 -4.49 17.15 8.01
N LEU A 145 -5.02 16.52 6.96
CA LEU A 145 -5.31 17.23 5.70
C LEU A 145 -6.37 18.33 5.85
N TRP A 146 -7.27 18.20 6.83
CA TRP A 146 -8.30 19.21 7.13
C TRP A 146 -7.72 20.56 7.61
N LEU A 147 -6.45 20.59 8.06
CA LEU A 147 -5.77 21.82 8.45
C LEU A 147 -5.38 22.68 7.23
N PHE A 148 -5.28 22.07 6.05
CA PHE A 148 -4.75 22.72 4.84
C PHE A 148 -5.81 22.98 3.77
N PHE A 149 -6.88 22.19 3.74
CA PHE A 149 -7.95 22.31 2.76
C PHE A 149 -9.31 22.52 3.44
N PRO A 150 -10.19 23.33 2.84
CA PRO A 150 -11.57 23.41 3.29
C PRO A 150 -12.23 22.02 3.16
N PRO A 151 -13.13 21.67 4.09
CA PRO A 151 -13.78 20.37 4.06
C PRO A 151 -14.51 20.16 2.74
N PRO A 152 -14.32 19.00 2.07
CA PRO A 152 -15.13 18.67 0.92
C PRO A 152 -16.58 18.55 1.39
N SER A 153 -17.45 19.38 0.84
CA SER A 153 -18.90 19.30 1.05
C SER A 153 -19.44 18.06 0.35
N ILE A 154 -19.35 16.91 1.01
CA ILE A 154 -19.87 15.65 0.49
C ILE A 154 -21.39 15.67 0.67
N LEU A 155 -22.14 15.68 -0.43
CA LEU A 155 -23.61 15.53 -0.46
C LEU A 155 -24.42 16.60 0.29
N GLY A 156 -23.87 17.80 0.50
CA GLY A 156 -24.57 18.89 1.21
C GLY A 156 -24.74 18.67 2.72
N ILE A 157 -24.10 17.63 3.28
CA ILE A 157 -24.09 17.34 4.72
C ILE A 157 -22.89 18.06 5.34
N GLN A 158 -23.14 18.94 6.31
CA GLN A 158 -22.10 19.60 7.10
C GLN A 158 -21.52 18.63 8.14
N LEU A 159 -20.65 17.73 7.67
CA LEU A 159 -19.83 16.89 8.54
C LEU A 159 -18.65 17.69 9.11
N PRO A 160 -18.14 17.33 10.29
CA PRO A 160 -16.89 17.89 10.81
C PRO A 160 -15.76 17.72 9.77
N ALA A 161 -14.98 18.78 9.56
CA ALA A 161 -14.03 18.82 8.44
C ALA A 161 -13.02 17.67 8.41
N TRP A 162 -12.52 17.31 9.59
CA TRP A 162 -11.62 16.18 9.80
C TRP A 162 -12.26 14.84 9.41
N LEU A 163 -13.55 14.64 9.68
CA LEU A 163 -14.25 13.39 9.41
C LEU A 163 -14.51 13.22 7.91
N GLY A 164 -14.89 14.30 7.22
CA GLY A 164 -15.07 14.30 5.76
C GLY A 164 -13.79 13.96 5.01
N MET A 165 -12.65 14.50 5.45
CA MET A 165 -11.33 14.21 4.87
C MET A 165 -10.92 12.75 5.09
N ILE A 166 -11.06 12.23 6.31
CA ILE A 166 -10.75 10.82 6.62
C ILE A 166 -11.57 9.90 5.73
N ILE A 167 -12.88 10.13 5.60
CA ILE A 167 -13.75 9.29 4.77
C ILE A 167 -13.34 9.34 3.30
N SER A 168 -13.12 10.55 2.76
CA SER A 168 -12.70 10.77 1.38
C SER A 168 -11.40 10.01 1.05
N ILE A 169 -10.37 10.18 1.89
CA ILE A 169 -9.05 9.57 1.66
C ILE A 169 -9.08 8.07 1.93
N THR A 170 -9.84 7.61 2.93
CA THR A 170 -10.02 6.17 3.18
C THR A 170 -10.67 5.51 1.98
N LEU A 171 -11.73 6.08 1.42
CA LEU A 171 -12.42 5.52 0.26
C LEU A 171 -11.50 5.45 -0.97
N SER A 172 -10.78 6.54 -1.22
CA SER A 172 -9.74 6.62 -2.25
C SER A 172 -8.66 5.53 -2.06
N SER A 173 -8.15 5.37 -0.84
CA SER A 173 -7.13 4.36 -0.51
C SER A 173 -7.68 2.95 -0.67
N ILE A 174 -8.94 2.69 -0.30
CA ILE A 174 -9.58 1.39 -0.51
C ILE A 174 -9.63 1.06 -2.00
N LEU A 175 -10.01 2.02 -2.84
CA LEU A 175 -10.02 1.83 -4.29
C LEU A 175 -8.60 1.56 -4.82
N ALA A 176 -7.62 2.38 -4.46
CA ALA A 176 -6.24 2.21 -4.94
C ALA A 176 -5.59 0.90 -4.44
N VAL A 177 -5.64 0.63 -3.14
CA VAL A 177 -4.97 -0.53 -2.52
C VAL A 177 -5.75 -1.82 -2.77
N THR A 178 -7.06 -1.82 -2.51
CA THR A 178 -7.86 -3.06 -2.53
C THR A 178 -8.31 -3.44 -3.94
N VAL A 179 -8.76 -2.48 -4.75
CA VAL A 179 -9.23 -2.78 -6.11
C VAL A 179 -8.05 -2.87 -7.06
N ILE A 180 -7.26 -1.81 -7.20
CA ILE A 180 -6.16 -1.76 -8.17
C ILE A 180 -4.99 -2.63 -7.70
N GLY A 181 -4.55 -2.45 -6.46
CA GLY A 181 -3.37 -3.14 -5.96
C GLY A 181 -3.52 -4.66 -5.82
N LEU A 182 -4.68 -5.18 -5.39
CA LEU A 182 -4.91 -6.64 -5.40
C LEU A 182 -5.11 -7.20 -6.81
N SER A 183 -5.67 -6.41 -7.75
CA SER A 183 -5.76 -6.83 -9.15
C SER A 183 -4.37 -6.95 -9.78
N LEU A 184 -3.51 -5.96 -9.54
CA LEU A 184 -2.10 -5.98 -9.95
C LEU A 184 -1.38 -7.21 -9.38
N LEU A 185 -1.58 -7.48 -8.09
CA LEU A 185 -1.00 -8.63 -7.41
C LEU A 185 -1.40 -9.95 -8.09
N LYS A 186 -2.68 -10.13 -8.39
CA LYS A 186 -3.20 -11.33 -9.07
C LYS A 186 -2.64 -11.49 -10.48
N LEU A 187 -2.49 -10.40 -11.22
CA LEU A 187 -1.91 -10.44 -12.57
C LEU A 187 -0.45 -10.90 -12.52
N ILE A 188 0.31 -10.40 -11.54
CA ILE A 188 1.71 -10.81 -11.34
C ILE A 188 1.77 -12.29 -10.93
N GLU A 189 0.92 -12.75 -10.01
CA GLU A 189 0.86 -14.16 -9.61
C GLU A 189 0.46 -15.08 -10.77
N GLY A 190 -0.50 -14.68 -11.60
CA GLY A 190 -0.97 -15.45 -12.75
C GLY A 190 0.00 -15.48 -13.93
N SER A 191 0.92 -14.53 -14.01
CA SER A 191 1.87 -14.41 -15.14
C SER A 191 3.03 -15.42 -15.13
N GLY A 192 3.16 -16.27 -14.10
CA GLY A 192 4.24 -17.26 -14.00
C GLY A 192 5.63 -16.69 -13.68
N TYR A 193 5.77 -15.38 -13.50
CA TYR A 193 7.03 -14.73 -13.09
C TYR A 193 7.59 -15.27 -11.77
N LEU A 194 6.72 -15.77 -10.88
CA LEU A 194 7.12 -16.36 -9.60
C LEU A 194 7.83 -17.72 -9.77
N ASP A 195 7.65 -18.42 -10.89
CA ASP A 195 8.33 -19.67 -11.17
C ASP A 195 9.74 -19.43 -11.72
N GLN A 196 9.96 -18.33 -12.46
CA GLN A 196 11.30 -17.91 -12.90
C GLN A 196 12.18 -17.40 -11.75
N LEU A 197 11.60 -16.90 -10.66
CA LEU A 197 12.34 -16.48 -9.46
C LEU A 197 12.70 -17.65 -8.52
N LYS A 198 12.10 -18.82 -8.72
CA LYS A 198 12.37 -20.05 -7.95
C LYS A 198 13.35 -20.99 -8.64
N ALA A 199 13.55 -20.85 -9.95
CA ALA A 199 14.53 -21.59 -10.74
C ALA A 199 15.95 -21.01 -10.54
#